data_AF-A0A182HQI3-F1
#
_entry.id   AF-A0A182HQI3-F1
#
_cell.length_a   1.000
_cell.length_b   1.000
_cell.length_c   1.000
_cell.angle_alpha   90.00
_cell.angle_beta   90.00
_cell.angle_gamma   90.00
#
_symmetry.space_group_name_H-M   'P 1'
#
loop_
_entity.id
_entity.type
_entity.pdbx_description
1 polymer ?
#
loop_
_entity_poly.entity_id
_entity_poly.type
_entity_poly.pdbx_seq_one_letter_code
_entity_poly.pdbx_strand_id
1 'polypeptide(L)'
;MITNSTENGGTAKPIQSFTNGTEPDGAMDSDWTAGSNGSEATASGHTFDLLATMNVSINAEITVASPTDPSYRGFTLYDLWNPGFISGGKLKIEPLGCYSPAEGLQIPKRESTVVRRRNMDGLRLKIMTVVTQKPHQPFELYLTTPQNTHLDSVHRYNYGLMGMLKEFYNFTFVNRRTKSWGYLRNGKFDGMIGALSRREVDLGGSPMFFRQERHRVVSYTTRTFVERSSLIE
;
A
#
# COMPACT_ATOMS: atom_id res chain seq x y z
N MET A 1 -28.33 67.16 -8.54
CA MET A 1 -29.54 66.35 -8.30
C MET A 1 -29.10 64.94 -7.97
N ILE A 2 -29.57 64.39 -6.83
CA ILE A 2 -29.58 62.95 -6.43
C ILE A 2 -28.20 62.40 -5.98
N THR A 3 -27.77 62.53 -4.70
CA THR A 3 -28.02 61.72 -3.47
C THR A 3 -27.30 60.35 -3.38
N ASN A 4 -26.51 60.21 -2.29
CA ASN A 4 -25.78 59.04 -1.81
C ASN A 4 -26.65 57.78 -1.57
N SER A 5 -26.05 56.60 -1.72
CA SER A 5 -26.27 55.47 -0.79
C SER A 5 -25.09 54.50 -0.78
N THR A 6 -24.65 54.18 0.44
CA THR A 6 -23.70 53.16 0.86
C THR A 6 -24.31 51.76 0.71
N GLU A 7 -23.51 50.75 0.32
CA GLU A 7 -23.83 49.34 0.59
C GLU A 7 -22.65 48.60 1.22
N ASN A 8 -23.03 47.78 2.19
CA ASN A 8 -22.24 47.19 3.26
C ASN A 8 -21.52 45.90 2.86
N GLY A 9 -20.52 45.56 3.68
CA GLY A 9 -19.77 44.31 3.66
C GLY A 9 -20.66 43.05 3.66
N GLY A 10 -20.35 42.15 2.72
CA GLY A 10 -20.86 40.79 2.72
C GLY A 10 -20.02 39.90 3.63
N THR A 11 -20.56 39.56 4.79
CA THR A 11 -20.05 38.52 5.68
C THR A 11 -20.38 37.13 5.14
N ALA A 12 -19.40 36.23 5.22
CA ALA A 12 -19.52 34.83 4.83
C ALA A 12 -20.62 34.11 5.63
N LYS A 13 -21.44 33.31 4.95
CA LYS A 13 -22.47 32.47 5.58
C LYS A 13 -21.81 31.30 6.35
N PRO A 14 -22.25 30.98 7.58
CA PRO A 14 -21.70 29.86 8.33
C PRO A 14 -22.18 28.51 7.80
N ILE A 15 -21.30 27.51 7.92
CA ILE A 15 -21.53 26.09 7.65
C ILE A 15 -22.62 25.58 8.61
N GLN A 16 -23.67 24.98 8.05
CA GLN A 16 -24.71 24.31 8.83
C GLN A 16 -24.15 23.06 9.53
N SER A 17 -24.36 23.00 10.84
CA SER A 17 -24.11 21.84 11.69
C SER A 17 -25.13 20.74 11.39
N PHE A 18 -24.65 19.52 11.09
CA PHE A 18 -25.50 18.33 11.04
C PHE A 18 -25.78 17.85 12.47
N THR A 19 -27.05 17.90 12.86
CA THR A 19 -27.58 17.36 14.10
C THR A 19 -27.86 15.86 13.97
N ASN A 20 -27.39 15.07 14.93
CA ASN A 20 -27.69 13.64 15.08
C ASN A 20 -29.19 13.44 15.33
N GLY A 21 -29.86 12.79 14.36
CA GLY A 21 -31.18 12.19 14.54
C GLY A 21 -31.03 10.72 14.93
N THR A 22 -31.50 10.39 16.12
CA THR A 22 -31.66 9.02 16.63
C THR A 22 -33.04 8.53 16.23
N GLU A 23 -33.13 7.45 15.46
CA GLU A 23 -34.32 6.59 15.39
C GLU A 23 -33.91 5.12 15.62
N PRO A 24 -34.78 4.29 16.23
CA PRO A 24 -34.37 3.08 16.91
C PRO A 24 -34.56 1.85 16.01
N ASP A 25 -33.45 1.23 15.60
CA ASP A 25 -33.49 -0.04 14.88
C ASP A 25 -33.35 -1.22 15.85
N GLY A 26 -34.24 -2.19 15.63
CA GLY A 26 -34.56 -3.30 16.52
C GLY A 26 -33.38 -4.23 16.84
N ALA A 27 -33.48 -4.80 18.04
CA ALA A 27 -32.62 -5.85 18.53
C ALA A 27 -32.65 -7.09 17.61
N MET A 28 -31.47 -7.48 17.11
CA MET A 28 -31.14 -8.87 16.80
C MET A 28 -29.71 -9.14 17.25
N ASP A 29 -29.62 -9.78 18.42
CA ASP A 29 -28.42 -10.42 18.95
C ASP A 29 -27.94 -11.52 18.00
N SER A 30 -26.69 -11.41 17.56
CA SER A 30 -25.82 -12.56 17.29
C SER A 30 -24.38 -12.08 17.37
N ASP A 31 -23.91 -11.94 18.61
CA ASP A 31 -22.57 -11.51 18.96
C ASP A 31 -21.56 -12.62 18.64
N TRP A 32 -21.16 -12.73 17.37
CA TRP A 32 -19.86 -13.31 17.02
C TRP A 32 -18.83 -12.20 17.10
N THR A 33 -18.32 -11.96 18.30
CA THR A 33 -17.13 -11.13 18.51
C THR A 33 -15.95 -11.80 17.83
N ALA A 34 -15.54 -11.27 16.68
CA ALA A 34 -14.19 -11.49 16.18
C ALA A 34 -13.25 -10.83 17.19
N GLY A 35 -12.81 -11.61 18.18
CA GLY A 35 -11.86 -11.18 19.18
C GLY A 35 -10.66 -10.56 18.49
N SER A 36 -10.46 -9.27 18.71
CA SER A 36 -9.25 -8.52 18.40
C SER A 36 -8.12 -8.93 19.34
N ASN A 37 -7.83 -10.23 19.38
CA ASN A 37 -6.59 -10.76 19.91
C ASN A 37 -5.80 -11.27 18.72
N GLY A 38 -4.57 -10.77 18.55
CA GLY A 38 -3.61 -11.25 17.57
C GLY A 38 -3.13 -12.67 17.88
N SER A 39 -4.04 -13.62 17.97
CA SER A 39 -3.77 -15.04 17.88
C SER A 39 -3.77 -15.41 16.40
N GLU A 40 -2.57 -15.57 15.83
CA GLU A 40 -2.41 -16.22 14.53
C GLU A 40 -3.19 -17.54 14.55
N ALA A 41 -4.29 -17.60 13.80
CA ALA A 41 -5.12 -18.79 13.72
C ALA A 41 -4.24 -19.93 13.18
N THR A 42 -3.95 -20.91 14.04
CA THR A 42 -3.01 -22.00 13.72
C THR A 42 -3.73 -23.09 12.93
N ALA A 43 -4.17 -22.77 11.72
CA ALA A 43 -4.65 -23.78 10.78
C ALA A 43 -3.45 -24.63 10.33
N SER A 44 -3.50 -25.94 10.54
CA SER A 44 -2.42 -26.87 10.21
C SER A 44 -2.82 -27.79 9.06
N GLY A 45 -1.90 -28.08 8.15
CA GLY A 45 -2.13 -28.98 7.02
C GLY A 45 -1.20 -28.71 5.85
N HIS A 46 -0.99 -29.74 5.02
CA HIS A 46 -0.06 -29.71 3.88
C HIS A 46 -0.28 -28.52 2.92
N THR A 47 -1.52 -28.09 2.72
CA THR A 47 -1.85 -26.94 1.87
C THR A 47 -1.36 -25.61 2.45
N PHE A 48 -1.46 -25.43 3.76
CA PHE A 48 -0.99 -24.20 4.43
C PHE A 48 0.55 -24.13 4.38
N ASP A 49 1.22 -25.26 4.62
CA ASP A 49 2.67 -25.37 4.54
C ASP A 49 3.19 -25.11 3.11
N LEU A 50 2.51 -25.67 2.11
CA LEU A 50 2.84 -25.41 0.70
C LEU A 50 2.73 -23.91 0.39
N LEU A 51 1.60 -23.29 0.72
CA LEU A 51 1.36 -21.86 0.48
C LEU A 51 2.32 -20.96 1.26
N ALA A 52 2.82 -21.41 2.41
CA ALA A 52 3.83 -20.69 3.17
C ALA A 52 5.19 -20.61 2.44
N THR A 53 5.49 -21.57 1.56
CA THR A 53 6.73 -21.59 0.75
C THR A 53 6.58 -20.95 -0.62
N MET A 54 5.36 -20.63 -1.03
CA MET A 54 5.09 -20.07 -2.36
C MET A 54 5.22 -18.55 -2.37
N ASN A 55 5.73 -18.03 -3.49
CA ASN A 55 5.73 -16.59 -3.75
C ASN A 55 4.35 -16.12 -4.25
N VAL A 56 3.41 -16.01 -3.33
CA VAL A 56 2.06 -15.50 -3.59
C VAL A 56 2.08 -13.96 -3.56
N SER A 57 1.40 -13.34 -4.53
CA SER A 57 1.22 -11.89 -4.54
C SER A 57 0.30 -11.44 -3.39
N ILE A 58 0.59 -10.30 -2.76
CA ILE A 58 -0.27 -9.70 -1.74
C ILE A 58 -1.70 -9.41 -2.24
N ASN A 59 -1.86 -9.20 -3.55
CA ASN A 59 -3.16 -8.97 -4.19
C ASN A 59 -3.91 -10.26 -4.53
N ALA A 60 -3.32 -11.43 -4.29
CA ALA A 60 -4.00 -12.70 -4.54
C ALA A 60 -5.14 -12.91 -3.54
N GLU A 61 -6.28 -13.38 -4.02
CA GLU A 61 -7.41 -13.80 -3.18
C GLU A 61 -7.41 -15.31 -3.09
N ILE A 62 -6.89 -15.84 -1.99
CA ILE A 62 -6.78 -17.28 -1.75
C ILE A 62 -7.62 -17.60 -0.54
N THR A 63 -8.62 -18.47 -0.74
CA THR A 63 -9.43 -19.02 0.34
C THR A 63 -9.20 -20.52 0.40
N VAL A 64 -8.88 -21.03 1.58
CA VAL A 64 -8.72 -22.47 1.84
C VAL A 64 -9.86 -22.95 2.73
N ALA A 65 -10.54 -24.00 2.29
CA ALA A 65 -11.55 -24.69 3.08
C ALA A 65 -10.94 -25.90 3.77
N SER A 66 -11.01 -25.95 5.10
CA SER A 66 -10.62 -27.11 5.90
C SER A 66 -11.87 -27.84 6.38
N PRO A 67 -12.01 -29.16 6.15
CA PRO A 67 -13.15 -29.91 6.65
C PRO A 67 -13.16 -29.92 8.18
N THR A 68 -14.33 -29.67 8.77
CA THR A 68 -14.50 -29.70 10.24
C THR A 68 -14.55 -31.14 10.78
N ASP A 69 -14.94 -32.09 9.93
CA ASP A 69 -15.13 -33.51 10.28
C ASP A 69 -14.73 -34.40 9.07
N PRO A 70 -14.21 -35.62 9.28
CA PRO A 70 -13.88 -36.58 8.22
C PRO A 70 -15.03 -36.91 7.24
N SER A 71 -16.27 -36.61 7.61
CA SER A 71 -17.46 -36.75 6.76
C SER A 71 -17.59 -35.68 5.67
N TYR A 72 -16.72 -34.67 5.65
CA TYR A 72 -16.70 -33.57 4.66
C TYR A 72 -18.05 -32.83 4.53
N ARG A 73 -18.81 -32.76 5.63
CA ARG A 73 -20.11 -32.09 5.65
C ARG A 73 -20.03 -30.62 6.04
N GLY A 74 -19.08 -30.26 6.88
CA GLY A 74 -18.83 -28.87 7.31
C GLY A 74 -17.41 -28.44 6.93
N PHE A 75 -17.24 -27.14 6.66
CA PHE A 75 -15.95 -26.56 6.34
C PHE A 75 -15.72 -25.28 7.12
N THR A 76 -14.50 -25.10 7.63
CA THR A 76 -14.00 -23.82 8.11
C THR A 76 -13.17 -23.18 6.99
N LEU A 77 -13.45 -21.92 6.68
CA LEU A 77 -12.80 -21.18 5.61
C LEU A 77 -11.73 -20.25 6.20
N TYR A 78 -10.60 -20.16 5.51
CA TYR A 78 -9.48 -19.29 5.86
C TYR A 78 -9.09 -18.43 4.66
N ASP A 79 -8.90 -17.13 4.88
CA ASP A 79 -8.27 -16.20 3.93
C ASP A 79 -6.76 -16.23 4.15
N LEU A 80 -6.01 -16.51 3.09
CA LEU A 80 -4.56 -16.64 3.12
C LEU A 80 -3.93 -15.54 2.28
N TRP A 81 -2.94 -14.86 2.84
CA TRP A 81 -2.21 -13.82 2.13
C TRP A 81 -0.77 -13.68 2.64
N ASN A 82 0.13 -13.18 1.79
CA ASN A 82 1.51 -12.93 2.17
C ASN A 82 1.89 -11.49 1.77
N PRO A 83 2.45 -10.67 2.69
CA PRO A 83 2.89 -9.31 2.37
C PRO A 83 4.04 -9.27 1.34
N GLY A 84 4.85 -10.32 1.25
CA GLY A 84 5.89 -10.44 0.24
C GLY A 84 6.94 -11.51 0.58
N PHE A 85 6.75 -12.73 0.10
CA PHE A 85 7.63 -13.87 0.38
C PHE A 85 9.10 -13.61 0.03
N ILE A 86 9.36 -13.05 -1.17
CA ILE A 86 10.73 -12.73 -1.64
C ILE A 86 11.46 -11.77 -0.70
N SER A 87 10.73 -10.87 -0.05
CA SER A 87 11.27 -9.86 0.86
C SER A 87 11.28 -10.32 2.33
N GLY A 88 11.02 -11.60 2.59
CA GLY A 88 11.01 -12.21 3.92
C GLY A 88 9.67 -12.16 4.65
N GLY A 89 8.58 -11.85 3.94
CA GLY A 89 7.22 -11.86 4.48
C GLY A 89 6.73 -13.26 4.79
N LYS A 90 5.99 -13.40 5.89
CA LYS A 90 5.38 -14.66 6.33
C LYS A 90 3.93 -14.74 5.88
N LEU A 91 3.46 -15.94 5.58
CA LEU A 91 2.05 -16.19 5.28
C LEU A 91 1.20 -15.83 6.51
N LYS A 92 0.16 -15.04 6.28
CA LYS A 92 -0.88 -14.71 7.26
C LYS A 92 -2.13 -15.52 6.93
N ILE A 93 -2.71 -16.12 7.96
CA ILE A 93 -3.89 -16.97 7.88
C ILE A 93 -4.95 -16.33 8.77
N GLU A 94 -6.06 -15.94 8.17
CA GLU A 94 -7.18 -15.31 8.86
C GLU A 94 -8.44 -16.18 8.72
N PRO A 95 -9.25 -16.36 9.79
CA PRO A 95 -10.53 -17.01 9.65
C PRO A 95 -11.45 -16.17 8.75
N LEU A 96 -12.03 -16.81 7.73
CA LEU A 96 -12.93 -16.17 6.78
C LEU A 96 -14.39 -16.38 7.18
N GLY A 97 -14.73 -17.60 7.60
CA GLY A 97 -16.12 -18.00 7.83
C GLY A 97 -16.24 -19.52 7.89
N CYS A 98 -17.45 -20.01 7.78
CA CYS A 98 -17.73 -21.44 7.81
C CYS A 98 -18.85 -21.80 6.83
N TYR A 99 -18.92 -23.09 6.51
CA TYR A 99 -20.00 -23.69 5.78
C TYR A 99 -20.54 -24.87 6.57
N SER A 100 -21.86 -24.95 6.71
CA SER A 100 -22.56 -26.13 7.23
C SER A 100 -23.73 -26.50 6.30
N PRO A 101 -24.19 -27.77 6.28
CA PRO A 101 -25.33 -28.15 5.46
C PRO A 101 -26.65 -27.53 5.95
N ALA A 102 -26.74 -27.21 7.25
CA ALA A 102 -27.93 -26.68 7.88
C ALA A 102 -28.07 -25.17 7.66
N GLU A 103 -26.96 -24.43 7.76
CA GLU A 103 -26.98 -22.96 7.75
C GLU A 103 -26.37 -22.36 6.47
N GLY A 104 -25.79 -23.19 5.61
CA GLY A 104 -25.16 -22.76 4.37
C GLY A 104 -23.80 -22.10 4.61
N LEU A 105 -23.41 -21.23 3.67
CA LEU A 105 -22.18 -20.45 3.74
C LEU A 105 -22.38 -19.20 4.60
N GLN A 106 -21.62 -19.07 5.66
CA GLN A 106 -21.62 -17.91 6.55
C GLN A 106 -20.29 -17.17 6.43
N ILE A 107 -20.36 -15.94 5.94
CA ILE A 107 -19.22 -15.02 5.89
C ILE A 107 -19.64 -13.73 6.61
N PRO A 108 -19.03 -13.41 7.77
CA PRO A 108 -19.33 -12.18 8.48
C PRO A 108 -18.93 -10.96 7.65
N LYS A 109 -19.68 -9.86 7.82
CA LYS A 109 -19.33 -8.57 7.24
C LYS A 109 -17.99 -8.12 7.82
N ARG A 110 -17.06 -7.72 6.95
CA ARG A 110 -15.71 -7.30 7.32
C ARG A 110 -15.24 -6.15 6.46
N GLU A 111 -14.16 -5.53 6.90
CA GLU A 111 -13.49 -4.46 6.17
C GLU A 111 -12.94 -4.94 4.82
N SER A 112 -12.65 -3.98 3.93
CA SER A 112 -12.06 -4.29 2.64
C SER A 112 -10.68 -4.93 2.79
N THR A 113 -10.30 -5.76 1.82
CA THR A 113 -8.99 -6.43 1.78
C THR A 113 -7.81 -5.46 1.93
N VAL A 114 -7.95 -4.24 1.42
CA VAL A 114 -6.93 -3.18 1.51
C VAL A 114 -6.69 -2.75 2.97
N VAL A 115 -7.75 -2.63 3.77
CA VAL A 115 -7.62 -2.21 5.17
C VAL A 115 -7.03 -3.33 6.01
N ARG A 116 -7.52 -4.57 5.82
CA ARG A 116 -7.04 -5.74 6.56
C ARG A 116 -5.57 -6.06 6.29
N ARG A 117 -5.16 -6.02 5.01
CA ARG A 117 -3.79 -6.34 4.58
C ARG A 117 -2.82 -5.16 4.65
N ARG A 118 -3.18 -4.11 5.40
CA ARG A 118 -2.39 -2.88 5.52
C ARG A 118 -1.07 -3.09 6.26
N ASN A 119 -1.05 -3.94 7.29
CA ASN A 119 0.14 -4.15 8.10
C ASN A 119 1.08 -5.19 7.45
N MET A 120 2.23 -4.74 6.95
CA MET A 120 3.24 -5.61 6.33
C MET A 120 4.28 -6.17 7.30
N ASP A 121 4.07 -6.03 8.61
CA ASP A 121 4.87 -6.69 9.66
C ASP A 121 6.39 -6.41 9.56
N GLY A 122 6.76 -5.17 9.23
CA GLY A 122 8.15 -4.73 9.15
C GLY A 122 8.90 -5.18 7.88
N LEU A 123 8.19 -5.67 6.85
CA LEU A 123 8.76 -6.17 5.60
C LEU A 123 9.90 -5.29 5.06
N ARG A 124 11.02 -5.90 4.67
CA ARG A 124 12.21 -5.14 4.22
C ARG A 124 12.19 -4.96 2.72
N LEU A 125 11.72 -3.80 2.26
CA LEU A 125 11.64 -3.47 0.84
C LEU A 125 12.89 -2.73 0.37
N LYS A 126 13.50 -3.22 -0.71
CA LYS A 126 14.63 -2.57 -1.38
C LYS A 126 14.10 -1.44 -2.25
N ILE A 127 14.49 -0.22 -1.92
CA ILE A 127 14.09 0.98 -2.64
C ILE A 127 15.29 1.61 -3.33
N MET A 128 15.13 2.04 -4.58
CA MET A 128 16.19 2.73 -5.31
C MET A 128 15.82 4.18 -5.60
N THR A 129 16.62 5.11 -5.08
CA THR A 129 16.45 6.54 -5.31
C THR A 129 17.57 7.05 -6.21
N VAL A 130 17.18 7.80 -7.24
CA VAL A 130 18.07 8.49 -8.15
C VAL A 130 18.58 9.74 -7.44
N VAL A 131 19.89 9.80 -7.22
CA VAL A 131 20.59 10.99 -6.72
C VAL A 131 21.86 11.12 -7.55
N THR A 132 21.94 12.22 -8.28
CA THR A 132 23.00 12.43 -9.28
C THR A 132 24.35 12.70 -8.62
N GLN A 133 24.33 13.52 -7.56
CA GLN A 133 25.50 13.87 -6.77
C GLN A 133 25.69 12.88 -5.62
N LYS A 134 26.94 12.50 -5.33
CA LYS A 134 27.21 11.63 -4.18
C LYS A 134 27.10 12.47 -2.91
N PRO A 135 26.18 12.16 -1.98
CA PRO A 135 26.14 12.88 -0.72
C PRO A 135 27.39 12.62 0.10
N HIS A 136 27.85 13.65 0.81
CA HIS A 136 28.93 13.56 1.79
C HIS A 136 28.48 12.97 3.13
N GLN A 137 27.15 12.90 3.34
CA GLN A 137 26.51 12.36 4.53
C GLN A 137 25.81 11.02 4.24
N PRO A 138 25.37 10.28 5.27
CA PRO A 138 24.56 9.08 5.08
C PRO A 138 23.38 9.33 4.15
N PHE A 139 23.07 8.34 3.31
CA PHE A 139 22.14 8.52 2.20
C PHE A 139 20.74 8.89 2.67
N GLU A 140 20.23 8.26 3.74
CA GLU A 140 18.94 8.65 4.32
C GLU A 140 18.96 10.09 4.82
N LEU A 141 20.01 10.46 5.54
CA LEU A 141 20.15 11.80 6.09
C LEU A 141 20.17 12.86 4.98
N TYR A 142 20.82 12.57 3.86
CA TYR A 142 20.78 13.44 2.68
C TYR A 142 19.36 13.67 2.17
N LEU A 143 18.56 12.61 2.09
CA LEU A 143 17.21 12.71 1.54
C LEU A 143 16.23 13.40 2.49
N THR A 144 16.45 13.34 3.80
CA THR A 144 15.57 13.93 4.81
C THR A 144 15.98 15.33 5.28
N THR A 145 17.26 15.69 5.17
CA THR A 145 17.76 16.98 5.67
C THR A 145 17.57 18.09 4.63
N PRO A 146 16.96 19.24 4.98
CA PRO A 146 16.72 20.35 4.05
C PRO A 146 17.99 21.20 3.80
N GLN A 147 19.08 20.56 3.37
CA GLN A 147 20.31 21.22 2.92
C GLN A 147 20.41 21.16 1.39
N ASN A 148 20.80 22.28 0.76
CA ASN A 148 20.86 22.42 -0.70
C ASN A 148 19.56 21.96 -1.36
N THR A 149 18.43 22.55 -0.94
CA THR A 149 17.08 22.14 -1.33
C THR A 149 16.80 22.25 -2.84
N HIS A 150 17.57 23.06 -3.56
CA HIS A 150 17.54 23.14 -5.01
C HIS A 150 18.08 21.86 -5.71
N LEU A 151 18.84 21.03 -5.00
CA LEU A 151 19.37 19.76 -5.51
C LEU A 151 18.44 18.60 -5.20
N ASP A 152 18.11 17.84 -6.24
CA ASP A 152 17.31 16.63 -6.15
C ASP A 152 15.95 16.85 -5.42
N SER A 153 15.38 18.06 -5.55
CA SER A 153 14.18 18.51 -4.82
C SER A 153 13.00 17.56 -4.94
N VAL A 154 12.66 17.16 -6.17
CA VAL A 154 11.54 16.23 -6.45
C VAL A 154 11.83 14.82 -5.96
N HIS A 155 13.10 14.40 -5.93
CA HIS A 155 13.51 13.09 -5.40
C HIS A 155 13.36 13.04 -3.89
N ARG A 156 13.75 14.10 -3.19
CA ARG A 156 13.57 14.26 -1.74
C ARG A 156 12.10 14.32 -1.37
N TYR A 157 11.30 15.06 -2.14
CA TYR A 157 9.84 15.08 -1.99
C TYR A 157 9.25 13.66 -2.08
N ASN A 158 9.59 12.91 -3.14
CA ASN A 158 9.09 11.55 -3.31
C ASN A 158 9.60 10.61 -2.21
N TYR A 159 10.84 10.77 -1.75
CA TYR A 159 11.35 10.00 -0.62
C TYR A 159 10.58 10.27 0.68
N GLY A 160 10.20 11.53 0.93
CA GLY A 160 9.32 11.89 2.04
C GLY A 160 7.95 11.23 1.95
N LEU A 161 7.34 11.20 0.76
CA LEU A 161 6.09 10.47 0.51
C LEU A 161 6.23 8.97 0.78
N MET A 162 7.33 8.36 0.31
CA MET A 162 7.64 6.95 0.59
C MET A 162 7.83 6.71 2.08
N GLY A 163 8.40 7.67 2.83
CA GLY A 163 8.49 7.65 4.29
C GLY A 163 7.11 7.59 4.97
N MET A 164 6.14 8.37 4.51
CA MET A 164 4.77 8.29 5.02
C MET A 164 4.11 6.94 4.72
N LEU A 165 4.35 6.38 3.53
CA LEU A 165 3.83 5.04 3.17
C LEU A 165 4.46 3.94 4.02
N LYS A 166 5.74 4.06 4.33
CA LYS A 166 6.48 3.15 5.21
C LYS A 166 5.81 3.06 6.58
N GLU A 167 5.46 4.21 7.16
CA GLU A 167 4.73 4.27 8.44
C GLU A 167 3.31 3.76 8.30
N PHE A 168 2.62 4.11 7.21
CA PHE A 168 1.23 3.74 6.98
C PHE A 168 1.02 2.21 6.82
N TYR A 169 1.93 1.53 6.12
CA TYR A 169 1.86 0.09 5.83
C TYR A 169 2.79 -0.77 6.70
N ASN A 170 3.50 -0.16 7.67
CA ASN A 170 4.45 -0.84 8.56
C ASN A 170 5.46 -1.74 7.81
N PHE A 171 6.24 -1.16 6.91
CA PHE A 171 7.39 -1.83 6.29
C PHE A 171 8.67 -1.03 6.54
N THR A 172 9.82 -1.52 6.10
CA THR A 172 11.11 -0.84 6.22
C THR A 172 11.83 -0.74 4.89
N PHE A 173 12.74 0.23 4.77
CA PHE A 173 13.51 0.44 3.55
C PHE A 173 14.93 -0.09 3.66
N VAL A 174 15.38 -0.73 2.59
CA VAL A 174 16.80 -0.93 2.28
C VAL A 174 17.14 0.00 1.13
N ASN A 175 17.72 1.15 1.46
CA ASN A 175 17.98 2.21 0.49
C ASN A 175 19.15 1.89 -0.43
N ARG A 176 18.94 2.10 -1.73
CA ARG A 176 19.96 2.01 -2.78
C ARG A 176 20.00 3.31 -3.56
N ARG A 177 21.21 3.74 -3.92
CA ARG A 177 21.43 4.92 -4.76
C ARG A 177 21.75 4.50 -6.19
N THR A 178 21.19 5.21 -7.15
CA THR A 178 21.67 5.21 -8.54
C THR A 178 21.81 6.62 -9.08
N LYS A 179 22.58 6.79 -10.16
CA LYS A 179 22.74 8.08 -10.86
C LYS A 179 21.83 8.22 -12.09
N SER A 180 21.21 7.11 -12.53
CA SER A 180 20.38 7.07 -13.73
C SER A 180 18.96 6.63 -13.39
N TRP A 181 17.97 7.27 -13.99
CA TRP A 181 16.57 6.83 -13.93
C TRP A 181 16.38 5.50 -14.65
N GLY A 182 17.09 5.28 -15.76
CA GLY A 182 16.93 4.11 -16.59
C GLY A 182 16.70 4.48 -18.04
N TYR A 183 17.81 4.67 -18.72
CA TYR A 183 17.88 4.87 -20.16
C TYR A 183 18.14 3.53 -20.83
N LEU A 184 17.53 3.34 -22.00
CA LEU A 184 17.77 2.17 -22.81
C LEU A 184 19.15 2.30 -23.46
N ARG A 185 20.06 1.40 -23.10
CA ARG A 185 21.40 1.31 -23.71
C ARG A 185 21.63 -0.13 -24.15
N ASN A 186 21.95 -0.33 -25.42
CA ASN A 186 22.23 -1.64 -26.00
C ASN A 186 21.12 -2.67 -25.69
N GLY A 187 19.85 -2.26 -25.79
CA GLY A 187 18.68 -3.12 -25.56
C GLY A 187 18.36 -3.42 -24.09
N LYS A 188 19.12 -2.90 -23.11
CA LYS A 188 18.84 -3.06 -21.68
C LYS A 188 18.66 -1.70 -21.00
N PHE A 189 17.73 -1.63 -20.06
CA PHE A 189 17.58 -0.44 -19.22
C PHE A 189 18.68 -0.41 -18.15
N ASP A 190 19.32 0.75 -17.98
CA ASP A 190 20.23 1.01 -16.88
C ASP A 190 19.48 1.57 -15.64
N GLY A 191 20.23 2.01 -14.63
CA GLY A 191 19.66 2.83 -13.56
C GLY A 191 18.55 2.15 -12.74
N MET A 192 17.60 2.97 -12.27
CA MET A 192 16.47 2.53 -11.46
C MET A 192 15.53 1.58 -12.22
N ILE A 193 15.15 1.89 -13.47
CA ILE A 193 14.32 0.97 -14.29
C ILE A 193 15.02 -0.36 -14.51
N GLY A 194 16.32 -0.35 -14.81
CA GLY A 194 17.10 -1.56 -14.99
C GLY A 194 17.09 -2.44 -13.75
N ALA A 195 17.30 -1.84 -12.58
CA ALA A 195 17.28 -2.55 -11.30
C ALA A 195 15.89 -3.13 -10.98
N LEU A 196 14.81 -2.39 -11.27
CA LEU A 196 13.43 -2.88 -11.14
C LEU A 196 13.15 -4.04 -12.09
N SER A 197 13.52 -3.91 -13.36
CA SER A 197 13.33 -4.94 -14.39
C SER A 197 14.06 -6.26 -14.04
N ARG A 198 15.23 -6.16 -13.39
CA ARG A 198 16.02 -7.31 -12.92
C ARG A 198 15.62 -7.81 -11.52
N ARG A 199 14.57 -7.25 -10.90
CA ARG A 199 14.13 -7.56 -9.52
C ARG A 199 15.22 -7.38 -8.46
N GLU A 200 16.21 -6.53 -8.74
CA GLU A 200 17.27 -6.18 -7.79
C GLU A 200 16.70 -5.29 -6.68
N VAL A 201 15.72 -4.46 -7.02
CA VAL A 201 14.96 -3.62 -6.09
C VAL A 201 13.46 -3.82 -6.28
N ASP A 202 12.72 -3.57 -5.21
CA ASP A 202 11.29 -3.83 -5.14
C ASP A 202 10.48 -2.59 -5.52
N LEU A 203 11.00 -1.39 -5.18
CA LEU A 203 10.33 -0.11 -5.42
C LEU A 203 11.27 0.97 -5.99
N GLY A 204 10.73 1.82 -6.86
CA GLY A 204 11.37 3.05 -7.30
C GLY A 204 11.13 4.17 -6.29
N GLY A 205 12.20 4.69 -5.68
CA GLY A 205 12.14 5.77 -4.69
C GLY A 205 12.21 7.17 -5.30
N SER A 206 12.29 7.27 -6.62
CA SER A 206 12.35 8.56 -7.32
C SER A 206 11.18 8.79 -8.26
N PRO A 207 10.77 10.06 -8.41
CA PRO A 207 9.78 10.45 -9.38
C PRO A 207 10.23 10.08 -10.80
N MET A 208 9.26 9.74 -11.65
CA MET A 208 9.54 9.38 -13.02
C MET A 208 8.37 9.67 -13.94
N PHE A 209 8.70 10.18 -15.13
CA PHE A 209 7.71 10.35 -16.19
C PHE A 209 7.24 9.00 -16.72
N PHE A 210 5.93 8.91 -16.92
CA PHE A 210 5.32 7.81 -17.66
C PHE A 210 5.81 7.84 -19.11
N ARG A 211 6.46 6.76 -19.54
CA ARG A 211 6.88 6.56 -20.93
C ARG A 211 6.49 5.15 -21.37
N GLN A 212 5.94 5.05 -22.58
CA GLN A 212 5.44 3.78 -23.12
C GLN A 212 6.54 2.70 -23.21
N GLU A 213 7.77 3.09 -23.54
CA GLU A 213 8.92 2.17 -23.61
C GLU A 213 9.20 1.45 -22.28
N ARG A 214 8.99 2.13 -21.15
CA ARG A 214 9.26 1.61 -19.80
C ARG A 214 8.11 0.76 -19.27
N HIS A 215 6.88 1.00 -19.73
CA HIS A 215 5.70 0.21 -19.34
C HIS A 215 5.84 -1.28 -19.68
N ARG A 216 6.69 -1.64 -20.65
CA ARG A 216 6.97 -3.04 -20.99
C ARG A 216 7.77 -3.79 -19.93
N VAL A 217 8.50 -3.08 -19.07
CA VAL A 217 9.44 -3.67 -18.11
C VAL A 217 9.14 -3.33 -16.66
N VAL A 218 8.38 -2.26 -16.41
CA VAL A 218 7.96 -1.86 -15.06
C VAL A 218 6.48 -1.47 -15.05
N SER A 219 5.84 -1.77 -13.93
CA SER A 219 4.50 -1.27 -13.61
C SER A 219 4.60 0.06 -12.88
N TYR A 220 3.56 0.87 -13.05
CA TYR A 220 3.48 2.23 -12.58
C TYR A 220 2.37 2.37 -11.54
N THR A 221 2.59 3.20 -10.53
CA THR A 221 1.58 3.57 -9.53
C THR A 221 0.81 4.82 -9.98
N THR A 222 -0.07 5.31 -9.10
CA THR A 222 -0.78 6.58 -9.34
C THR A 222 0.17 7.77 -9.41
N ARG A 223 -0.29 8.85 -10.05
CA ARG A 223 0.47 10.09 -10.20
C ARG A 223 0.63 10.78 -8.84
N THR A 224 1.86 10.99 -8.40
CA THR A 224 2.16 11.64 -7.11
C THR A 224 2.27 13.16 -7.19
N PHE A 225 2.66 13.72 -8.35
CA PHE A 225 2.70 15.17 -8.60
C PHE A 225 2.49 15.46 -10.10
N VAL A 226 2.08 16.69 -10.42
CA VAL A 226 1.86 17.15 -11.80
C VAL A 226 2.88 18.23 -12.10
N GLU A 227 3.79 17.96 -13.03
CA GLU A 227 4.64 19.00 -13.61
C GLU A 227 4.01 19.55 -14.89
N ARG A 228 4.11 20.86 -15.06
CA ARG A 228 3.79 21.56 -16.31
C ARG A 228 5.08 22.13 -16.85
N SER A 229 5.39 21.83 -18.10
CA SER A 229 6.52 22.44 -18.77
C SER A 229 6.24 23.94 -18.97
N SER A 230 7.14 24.78 -18.47
CA SER A 230 7.21 26.20 -18.83
C SER A 230 8.46 26.41 -19.67
N LEU A 231 8.31 27.08 -20.81
CA LEU A 231 9.45 27.61 -21.56
C LEU A 231 9.82 28.95 -20.92
N ILE A 232 11.12 29.14 -20.72
CA ILE A 232 11.68 30.43 -20.30
C ILE A 232 12.55 30.86 -21.49
N GLU A 233 12.18 31.98 -22.11
CA GLU A 233 12.98 32.67 -23.12
C GLU A 233 14.00 33.59 -22.44
#